data_AF-A0A7S3W465-F1
#
_entry.id   AF-A0A7S3W465-F1
#
_cell.length_a   1.000
_cell.length_b   1.000
_cell.length_c   1.000
_cell.angle_alpha   90.00
_cell.angle_beta   90.00
_cell.angle_gamma   90.00
#
_symmetry.space_group_name_H-M   'P 1'
#
loop_
_entity.id
_entity.type
_entity.pdbx_description
1 polymer ?
#
loop_
_entity_poly.entity_id
_entity_poly.type
_entity_poly.pdbx_seq_one_letter_code
_entity_poly.pdbx_strand_id
1 'polypeptide(L)'
;AAARASSWMWEAYPFAPDEVCVAKTPLGFVDSLWEMVGPLAKGVPLLLLPSDAASRPHALLPVLREWRASRLVLVPSALRMLLDACEACDGGTPSTPPAPPPPPPPSVR
;
A
#
# COMPACT_ATOMS: atom_id res chain seq x y z
N ALA A 1 -8.28 -8.63 -19.54
CA ALA A 1 -6.90 -8.51 -19.02
C ALA A 1 -6.87 -8.15 -17.53
N ALA A 2 -7.55 -7.07 -17.09
CA ALA A 2 -7.58 -6.64 -15.68
C ALA A 2 -8.03 -7.72 -14.67
N ALA A 3 -9.08 -8.50 -15.00
CA ALA A 3 -9.58 -9.55 -14.11
C ALA A 3 -8.57 -10.66 -13.77
N ARG A 4 -7.62 -10.96 -14.68
CA ARG A 4 -6.58 -12.00 -14.43
C ARG A 4 -5.47 -11.49 -13.51
N ALA A 5 -5.12 -10.22 -13.61
CA ALA A 5 -4.15 -9.60 -12.71
C ALA A 5 -4.71 -9.49 -11.28
N SER A 6 -6.00 -9.19 -11.14
CA SER A 6 -6.68 -9.13 -9.83
C SER A 6 -6.77 -10.49 -9.14
N SER A 7 -7.07 -11.58 -9.88
CA SER A 7 -7.13 -12.92 -9.28
C SER A 7 -5.76 -13.37 -8.78
N TRP A 8 -4.71 -13.13 -9.57
CA TRP A 8 -3.33 -13.39 -9.17
C TRP A 8 -2.91 -12.56 -7.95
N MET A 9 -3.24 -11.26 -7.92
CA MET A 9 -2.89 -10.40 -6.79
C MET A 9 -3.60 -10.85 -5.50
N TRP A 10 -4.86 -11.32 -5.56
CA TRP A 10 -5.54 -11.87 -4.39
C TRP A 10 -4.94 -13.18 -3.88
N GLU A 11 -4.40 -14.00 -4.76
CA GLU A 11 -3.72 -15.26 -4.39
C GLU A 11 -2.31 -15.00 -3.83
N ALA A 12 -1.56 -14.09 -4.45
CA ALA A 12 -0.20 -13.76 -4.03
C ALA A 12 -0.15 -12.87 -2.78
N TYR A 13 -1.15 -12.00 -2.61
CA TYR A 13 -1.26 -11.04 -1.51
C TYR A 13 -2.67 -11.08 -0.91
N PRO A 14 -3.03 -12.14 -0.18
CA PRO A 14 -4.31 -12.21 0.49
C PRO A 14 -4.44 -11.09 1.52
N PHE A 15 -5.63 -10.51 1.63
CA PHE A 15 -5.96 -9.56 2.67
C PHE A 15 -6.24 -10.30 3.97
N ALA A 16 -5.64 -9.87 5.08
CA ALA A 16 -6.06 -10.32 6.40
C ALA A 16 -7.41 -9.69 6.84
N PRO A 17 -8.15 -10.35 7.77
CA PRO A 17 -9.52 -9.95 8.13
C PRO A 17 -9.65 -8.53 8.71
N ASP A 18 -8.61 -8.06 9.40
CA ASP A 18 -8.58 -6.76 10.09
C ASP A 18 -7.67 -5.75 9.38
N GLU A 19 -7.35 -5.96 8.10
CA GLU A 19 -6.52 -5.01 7.36
C GLU A 19 -7.28 -3.71 7.08
N VAL A 20 -6.59 -2.59 7.22
CA VAL A 20 -7.04 -1.30 6.70
C VAL A 20 -6.15 -0.94 5.51
N CYS A 21 -6.74 -0.91 4.32
CA CYS A 21 -6.06 -0.52 3.09
C CYS A 21 -6.08 0.98 2.91
N VAL A 22 -5.03 1.53 2.29
CA VAL A 22 -4.94 2.96 1.98
C VAL A 22 -5.08 3.18 0.47
N ALA A 23 -6.07 3.98 0.08
CA ALA A 23 -6.19 4.51 -1.27
C ALA A 23 -5.82 5.98 -1.29
N LYS A 24 -4.69 6.27 -1.92
CA LYS A 24 -4.14 7.62 -2.09
C LYS A 24 -3.77 7.91 -3.54
N THR A 25 -3.59 6.88 -4.36
CA THR A 25 -3.02 7.04 -5.68
C THR A 25 -4.06 7.69 -6.61
N PRO A 26 -3.65 8.69 -7.43
CA PRO A 26 -4.56 9.30 -8.40
C PRO A 26 -5.15 8.26 -9.35
N LEU A 27 -6.43 8.42 -9.72
CA LEU A 27 -7.17 7.50 -10.61
C LEU A 27 -6.52 7.28 -11.99
N GLY A 28 -5.57 8.13 -12.40
CA GLY A 28 -4.81 7.98 -13.65
C GLY A 28 -3.72 6.90 -13.61
N PHE A 29 -3.39 6.35 -12.44
CA PHE A 29 -2.36 5.31 -12.30
C PHE A 29 -3.01 3.94 -12.04
N VAL A 30 -2.42 2.88 -12.60
CA VAL A 30 -2.92 1.51 -12.46
C VAL A 30 -3.02 1.06 -11.00
N ASP A 31 -2.16 1.57 -10.12
CA ASP A 31 -2.16 1.22 -8.70
C ASP A 31 -3.44 1.68 -7.98
N SER A 32 -4.09 2.77 -8.44
CA SER A 32 -5.35 3.26 -7.86
C SER A 32 -6.48 2.22 -7.96
N LEU A 33 -6.50 1.45 -9.06
CA LEU A 33 -7.48 0.38 -9.25
C LEU A 33 -7.30 -0.70 -8.19
N TRP A 34 -6.06 -1.08 -7.89
CA TRP A 34 -5.77 -2.09 -6.89
C TRP A 34 -6.00 -1.58 -5.47
N GLU A 35 -5.57 -0.35 -5.17
CA GLU A 35 -5.78 0.29 -3.87
C GLU A 35 -7.28 0.42 -3.52
N MET A 36 -8.16 0.60 -4.52
CA MET A 36 -9.60 0.74 -4.29
C MET A 36 -10.39 -0.57 -4.51
N VAL A 37 -10.32 -1.15 -5.71
CA VAL A 37 -11.19 -2.27 -6.10
C VAL A 37 -10.77 -3.57 -5.42
N GLY A 38 -9.47 -3.77 -5.18
CA GLY A 38 -8.94 -4.95 -4.49
C GLY A 38 -9.56 -5.18 -3.11
N PRO A 39 -9.45 -4.21 -2.17
CA PRO A 39 -10.03 -4.32 -0.83
C PRO A 39 -11.56 -4.26 -0.84
N LEU A 40 -12.18 -3.37 -1.63
CA LEU A 40 -13.63 -3.25 -1.68
C LEU A 40 -14.31 -4.54 -2.16
N ALA A 41 -13.71 -5.26 -3.11
CA ALA A 41 -14.23 -6.55 -3.58
C ALA A 41 -14.15 -7.66 -2.50
N LYS A 42 -13.35 -7.48 -1.45
CA LYS A 42 -13.18 -8.43 -0.34
C LYS A 42 -13.82 -7.94 0.95
N GLY A 43 -14.48 -6.78 0.94
CA GLY A 43 -15.12 -6.18 2.12
C GLY A 43 -14.13 -5.60 3.13
N VAL A 44 -12.91 -5.28 2.69
CA VAL A 44 -11.84 -4.75 3.54
C VAL A 44 -11.98 -3.23 3.67
N PRO A 45 -11.87 -2.65 4.88
CA PRO A 45 -11.90 -1.20 5.09
C PRO A 45 -10.87 -0.45 4.25
N LEU A 46 -11.29 0.71 3.71
CA LEU A 46 -10.47 1.56 2.87
C LEU A 46 -10.36 2.98 3.44
N LEU A 47 -9.13 3.41 3.73
CA LEU A 47 -8.79 4.77 4.11
C LEU A 47 -8.47 5.58 2.86
N LEU A 48 -9.34 6.55 2.54
CA LEU A 48 -9.14 7.46 1.42
C LEU A 48 -8.31 8.66 1.85
N LEU A 49 -7.17 8.85 1.19
CA LEU A 49 -6.28 9.98 1.40
C LEU A 49 -6.16 10.82 0.14
N PRO A 50 -5.90 12.13 0.26
CA PRO A 50 -5.68 12.98 -0.90
C PRO A 50 -4.41 12.54 -1.65
N SER A 51 -4.38 12.80 -2.95
CA SER A 51 -3.31 12.35 -3.85
C SER A 51 -1.91 12.88 -3.52
N ASP A 52 -1.86 14.01 -2.83
CA ASP A 52 -0.64 14.66 -2.37
C ASP A 52 -0.16 14.15 -0.99
N ALA A 53 -0.90 13.23 -0.35
CA ALA A 53 -0.55 12.68 0.95
C ALA A 53 0.80 11.94 0.93
N ALA A 54 1.13 11.27 -0.19
CA ALA A 54 2.42 10.60 -0.37
C ALA A 54 3.61 11.57 -0.33
N SER A 55 3.41 12.82 -0.74
CA SER A 55 4.45 13.85 -0.76
C SER A 55 4.63 14.56 0.59
N ARG A 56 3.76 14.30 1.57
CA ARG A 56 3.80 14.91 2.91
C ARG A 56 3.93 13.86 4.00
N PRO A 57 5.10 13.21 4.14
CA PRO A 57 5.27 12.08 5.06
C PRO A 57 4.99 12.47 6.53
N HIS A 58 5.35 13.69 6.95
CA HIS A 58 5.07 14.19 8.31
C HIS A 58 3.58 14.30 8.65
N ALA A 59 2.73 14.60 7.66
CA ALA A 59 1.28 14.65 7.85
C ALA A 59 0.63 13.27 7.67
N LEU A 60 1.26 12.41 6.88
CA LEU A 60 0.78 11.05 6.60
C LEU A 60 0.96 10.11 7.80
N LEU A 61 2.11 10.16 8.49
CA LEU A 61 2.43 9.25 9.59
C LEU A 61 1.40 9.24 10.75
N PRO A 62 0.95 10.40 11.27
CA PRO A 62 -0.08 10.44 12.31
C PRO A 62 -1.38 9.78 11.87
N VAL A 63 -1.81 10.05 10.63
CA VAL A 63 -3.06 9.50 10.06
C VAL A 63 -2.95 7.98 9.89
N LEU A 64 -1.83 7.48 9.35
CA LEU A 64 -1.62 6.04 9.23
C LEU A 64 -1.64 5.34 10.59
N ARG A 65 -1.06 5.96 11.63
CA ARG A 65 -1.04 5.44 13.00
C ARG A 65 -2.43 5.47 13.64
N GLU A 66 -3.17 6.56 13.49
CA GLU A 66 -4.53 6.74 14.03
C GLU A 66 -5.50 5.68 13.48
N TRP A 67 -5.46 5.47 12.16
CA TRP A 67 -6.37 4.56 11.46
C TRP A 67 -5.84 3.13 11.36
N ARG A 68 -4.69 2.83 11.98
CA ARG A 68 -4.02 1.51 11.97
C ARG A 68 -3.90 0.93 10.56
N ALA A 69 -3.51 1.77 9.61
CA ALA A 69 -3.32 1.38 8.22
C ALA A 69 -2.37 0.18 8.13
N SER A 70 -2.87 -0.93 7.61
CA SER A 70 -2.14 -2.21 7.56
C SER A 70 -1.50 -2.45 6.20
N ARG A 71 -2.08 -1.89 5.13
CA ARG A 71 -1.61 -2.06 3.76
C ARG A 71 -1.48 -0.72 3.05
N LEU A 72 -0.25 -0.44 2.58
CA LEU A 72 0.11 0.79 1.89
C LEU A 72 0.96 0.46 0.67
N VAL A 73 0.59 1.01 -0.50
CA VAL A 73 1.37 0.88 -1.73
C VAL A 73 2.17 2.16 -1.95
N LEU A 74 3.50 2.04 -2.06
CA LEU A 74 4.40 3.17 -2.26
C LEU A 74 5.37 2.88 -3.40
N VAL A 75 5.67 3.91 -4.17
CA VAL A 75 6.86 3.92 -5.02
C VAL A 75 8.12 4.02 -4.15
N PRO A 76 9.27 3.53 -4.61
CA PRO A 76 10.50 3.53 -3.81
C PRO A 76 10.90 4.91 -3.25
N SER A 77 10.68 5.98 -4.02
CA SER A 77 10.96 7.36 -3.58
C SER A 77 10.07 7.80 -2.41
N ALA A 78 8.77 7.48 -2.46
CA ALA A 78 7.84 7.79 -1.39
C ALA A 78 8.11 6.94 -0.12
N LEU A 79 8.52 5.69 -0.30
CA LEU A 79 9.00 4.87 0.82
C LEU A 79 10.22 5.51 1.49
N ARG A 80 11.19 5.99 0.71
CA ARG A 80 12.38 6.65 1.26
C ARG A 80 12.02 7.89 2.07
N MET A 81 11.17 8.77 1.52
CA MET A 81 10.69 9.95 2.23
C MET A 81 9.96 9.60 3.53
N LEU A 82 9.17 8.51 3.54
CA LEU A 82 8.47 8.05 4.73
C LEU A 82 9.44 7.54 5.80
N LEU A 83 10.46 6.79 5.40
CA LEU A 83 11.51 6.30 6.31
C LEU A 83 12.33 7.45 6.90
N ASP A 84 12.76 8.41 6.08
CA ASP A 84 13.51 9.59 6.55
C ASP A 84 12.66 10.41 7.56
N ALA A 85 11.34 10.51 7.34
CA ALA A 85 10.42 11.16 8.26
C ALA A 85 10.20 10.36 9.56
N CYS A 86 10.22 9.02 9.51
CA CYS A 86 10.18 8.16 10.69
C CYS A 86 11.46 8.31 11.52
N GLU A 87 12.65 8.27 10.91
CA GLU A 87 13.94 8.42 11.61
C GLU A 87 14.06 9.79 12.28
N ALA A 88 13.46 10.83 11.68
CA ALA A 88 13.40 12.16 12.30
C ALA A 88 12.48 12.21 13.54
N CYS A 89 11.51 11.30 13.66
CA CYS A 89 10.59 11.21 14.80
C CYS A 89 11.04 10.19 15.87
N ASP A 90 11.63 9.08 15.44
CA ASP A 90 12.06 7.94 16.23
C ASP A 90 13.57 7.79 15.99
N GLY A 91 14.43 8.26 16.90
CA GLY A 91 15.90 8.26 16.76
C GLY A 91 16.56 6.88 16.74
N GLY A 92 15.99 5.89 16.05
CA GLY A 92 16.40 4.49 16.03
C GLY A 92 16.47 3.92 14.62
N THR A 93 17.48 3.07 14.41
CA THR A 93 17.91 2.45 13.14
C THR A 93 16.79 1.85 12.29
N PRO A 94 16.88 1.97 10.95
CA PRO A 94 15.89 1.43 10.03
C PRO A 94 15.92 -0.10 10.02
N SER A 95 14.85 -0.74 10.51
CA SER A 95 14.61 -2.16 10.23
C SER A 95 14.12 -2.28 8.79
N THR A 96 14.96 -2.84 7.91
CA THR A 96 14.60 -3.11 6.52
C THR A 96 13.33 -3.97 6.46
N PRO A 97 12.27 -3.52 5.77
CA PRO A 97 11.07 -4.34 5.61
C PRO A 97 11.40 -5.62 4.80
N PRO A 98 10.73 -6.75 5.09
CA PRO A 98 10.92 -7.97 4.31
C PRO A 98 10.60 -7.72 2.84
N ALA A 99 11.46 -8.22 1.95
CA ALA A 99 11.27 -8.09 0.52
C ALA A 99 9.91 -8.67 0.09
N PRO A 100 9.17 -8.01 -0.81
CA PRO A 100 7.93 -8.58 -1.33
C PRO A 100 8.23 -9.94 -1.99
N PRO A 101 7.37 -10.96 -1.81
CA PRO A 101 7.54 -12.24 -2.46
C PRO A 101 7.65 -12.05 -3.99
N PRO A 102 8.55 -12.80 -4.65
CA PRO A 102 8.69 -12.70 -6.10
C PRO A 102 7.36 -13.06 -6.78
N PRO A 103 7.00 -12.39 -7.88
CA PRO A 103 5.78 -12.73 -8.59
C PRO A 103 5.87 -14.20 -9.09
N PRO A 104 4.83 -15.05 -8.91
CA PRO A 104 4.89 -16.39 -9.45
C PRO A 104 4.95 -16.35 -10.98
N PRO A 105 5.58 -17.35 -11.60
CA PRO A 105 5.86 -17.35 -13.03
C PRO A 105 4.58 -17.20 -13.85
N PRO A 106 4.61 -16.49 -14.99
CA PRO A 106 3.46 -16.40 -15.87
C PRO A 106 3.06 -17.82 -16.30
N SER A 107 1.82 -18.21 -16.02
CA SER A 107 1.28 -19.47 -16.52
C SER A 107 1.14 -19.35 -18.05
N VAL A 108 2.11 -19.89 -18.78
CA VAL A 108 2.06 -20.05 -20.23
C VAL A 108 0.90 -20.99 -20.54
N ARG A 109 -0.16 -20.47 -21.15
CA ARG A 109 -1.16 -21.24 -21.90
C ARG A 109 -1.08 -20.83 -23.34
#